data_AF-A0A6M1S6B2-F1
#
_entry.id   AF-A0A6M1S6B2-F1
#
_cell.length_a   1.000
_cell.length_b   1.000
_cell.length_c   1.000
_cell.angle_alpha   90.00
_cell.angle_beta   90.00
_cell.angle_gamma   90.00
#
_symmetry.space_group_name_H-M   'P 1'
#
loop_
_entity.id
_entity.type
_entity.pdbx_description
1 polymer ?
#
loop_
_entity_poly.entity_id
_entity_poly.type
_entity_poly.pdbx_seq_one_letter_code
_entity_poly.pdbx_strand_id
1 'polypeptide(L)' 'MASLRLSNLITRSLSSRAAAHRAMAKAALFADSSTRTRLARYNHHLEKAQQLEARALESAKRSVGAAS' A
#
# COMPACT_ATOMS: atom_id res chain seq x y z
N MET A 1 17.00 -19.67 6.90
CA MET A 1 15.56 -19.86 6.61
C MET A 1 14.64 -18.81 7.26
N ALA A 2 14.84 -18.41 8.53
CA ALA A 2 13.96 -17.45 9.22
C ALA A 2 13.90 -16.03 8.60
N SER A 3 15.04 -15.49 8.14
CA SER A 3 15.14 -14.14 7.55
C SER A 3 14.27 -13.97 6.30
N LEU A 4 14.30 -14.95 5.37
CA LEU A 4 13.47 -14.94 4.15
C LEU A 4 11.96 -14.96 4.45
N ARG A 5 11.56 -15.69 5.50
CA ARG A 5 10.16 -15.76 5.91
C ARG A 5 9.68 -14.41 6.44
N LEU A 6 10.48 -13.72 7.22
CA LEU A 6 10.17 -12.39 7.73
C LEU A 6 10.05 -11.36 6.60
N SER A 7 11.01 -11.33 5.66
CA SER A 7 10.95 -10.41 4.50
C SER A 7 9.68 -10.60 3.67
N ASN A 8 9.31 -11.85 3.39
CA ASN A 8 8.09 -12.16 2.64
C ASN A 8 6.80 -11.75 3.40
N LEU A 9 6.77 -11.87 4.73
CA LEU A 9 5.65 -11.39 5.54
C LEU A 9 5.53 -9.87 5.50
N ILE A 10 6.65 -9.14 5.58
CA ILE A 10 6.69 -7.68 5.48
C ILE A 10 6.15 -7.24 4.12
N THR A 11 6.64 -7.81 3.02
CA THR A 11 6.18 -7.47 1.67
C THR A 11 4.67 -7.71 1.52
N ARG A 12 4.15 -8.87 1.95
CA ARG A 12 2.70 -9.14 1.90
C ARG A 12 1.89 -8.16 2.73
N SER A 13 2.33 -7.87 3.96
CA SER A 13 1.68 -6.89 4.84
C SER A 13 1.58 -5.51 4.17
N LEU A 14 2.66 -5.04 3.56
CA LEU A 14 2.67 -3.76 2.84
C LEU A 14 1.72 -3.78 1.63
N SER A 15 1.73 -4.85 0.83
CA SER A 15 0.82 -5.01 -0.31
C SER A 15 -0.66 -5.07 0.11
N SER A 16 -1.00 -5.80 1.17
CA SER A 16 -2.38 -5.86 1.71
C SER A 16 -2.86 -4.49 2.18
N ARG A 17 -2.00 -3.72 2.86
CA ARG A 17 -2.34 -2.35 3.29
C ARG A 17 -2.53 -1.40 2.10
N ALA A 18 -1.70 -1.50 1.07
CA ALA A 18 -1.86 -0.70 -0.13
C ALA A 18 -3.21 -0.99 -0.82
N ALA A 19 -3.58 -2.26 -0.95
CA ALA A 19 -4.86 -2.68 -1.51
C ALA A 19 -6.05 -2.14 -0.71
N ALA A 20 -5.97 -2.18 0.63
CA ALA A 20 -7.00 -1.61 1.50
C ALA A 20 -7.16 -0.11 1.27
N HIS A 21 -6.06 0.64 1.15
CA HIS A 21 -6.12 2.07 0.82
C HIS A 21 -6.73 2.34 -0.56
N ARG A 22 -6.44 1.53 -1.59
CA ARG A 22 -7.14 1.68 -2.88
C ARG A 22 -8.63 1.41 -2.78
N ALA A 23 -9.06 0.43 -1.99
CA ALA A 23 -10.47 0.18 -1.75
C ALA A 23 -11.14 1.37 -1.02
N MET A 24 -10.48 1.93 0.00
CA MET A 24 -10.95 3.12 0.71
C MET A 24 -11.00 4.36 -0.20
N ALA A 25 -10.02 4.52 -1.11
CA ALA A 25 -10.06 5.58 -2.12
C ALA A 25 -11.32 5.47 -2.98
N LYS A 26 -11.60 4.28 -3.53
CA LYS A 26 -12.82 4.05 -4.31
C LYS A 26 -14.08 4.33 -3.50
N ALA A 27 -14.15 3.86 -2.26
CA ALA A 27 -15.29 4.11 -1.38
C ALA A 27 -15.50 5.61 -1.10
N ALA A 28 -14.42 6.39 -0.99
CA ALA A 28 -14.52 7.83 -0.76
C ALA A 28 -15.25 8.59 -1.89
N LEU A 29 -15.20 8.08 -3.14
CA LEU A 29 -15.92 8.68 -4.26
C LEU A 29 -17.45 8.59 -4.12
N PHE A 30 -17.93 7.60 -3.36
CA PHE A 30 -19.36 7.33 -3.13
C PHE A 30 -19.88 7.81 -1.77
N ALA A 31 -19.02 8.40 -0.93
CA ALA A 31 -19.42 8.87 0.40
C ALA A 31 -20.38 10.07 0.33
N ASP A 32 -21.33 10.18 1.25
CA ASP A 32 -22.25 11.33 1.33
C ASP A 32 -21.57 12.55 1.99
N SER A 33 -20.72 13.22 1.22
CA SER A 33 -20.00 14.44 1.61
C SER A 33 -19.72 15.29 0.37
N SER A 34 -19.27 16.54 0.55
CA SER A 34 -19.01 17.44 -0.58
C SER A 34 -18.01 16.86 -1.59
N THR A 35 -18.12 17.23 -2.88
CA THR A 35 -17.20 16.79 -3.94
C THR A 35 -15.73 17.08 -3.59
N ARG A 36 -15.46 18.26 -3.01
CA ARG A 36 -14.12 18.64 -2.55
C ARG A 36 -13.61 17.69 -1.47
N THR A 37 -14.46 17.35 -0.50
CA THR A 37 -14.11 16.41 0.58
C THR A 37 -13.85 15.01 0.03
N ARG A 38 -14.70 14.49 -0.86
CA ARG A 38 -14.52 13.17 -1.49
C ARG A 38 -13.20 13.09 -2.26
N LEU A 39 -12.90 14.11 -3.08
CA LEU A 39 -11.66 14.16 -3.86
C LEU A 39 -10.43 14.21 -2.95
N ALA A 40 -10.46 15.01 -1.88
CA ALA A 40 -9.37 15.07 -0.91
C ALA A 40 -9.11 13.70 -0.24
N ARG A 41 -10.18 13.01 0.19
CA ARG A 41 -10.08 11.66 0.79
C ARG A 41 -9.60 10.60 -0.21
N TYR A 42 -10.09 10.66 -1.44
CA TYR A 42 -9.62 9.81 -2.53
C TYR A 42 -8.12 9.97 -2.76
N ASN A 43 -7.64 11.20 -2.93
CA ASN A 43 -6.24 11.51 -3.15
C ASN A 43 -5.37 11.07 -1.96
N HIS A 44 -5.83 11.33 -0.72
CA HIS A 44 -5.13 10.91 0.48
C HIS A 44 -4.93 9.38 0.54
N HIS A 45 -5.96 8.61 0.24
CA HIS A 45 -5.87 7.16 0.22
C HIS A 45 -5.03 6.63 -0.94
N LEU A 46 -5.11 7.24 -2.12
CA LEU A 46 -4.25 6.89 -3.25
C LEU A 46 -2.76 7.12 -2.94
N GLU A 47 -2.43 8.28 -2.37
CA GLU A 47 -1.05 8.62 -2.01
C GLU A 47 -0.48 7.60 -1.03
N LYS A 48 -1.25 7.22 0.01
CA LYS A 48 -0.87 6.17 0.94
C LYS A 48 -0.67 4.82 0.28
N ALA A 49 -1.54 4.44 -0.66
CA ALA A 49 -1.39 3.20 -1.40
C ALA A 49 -0.09 3.17 -2.21
N GLN A 50 0.20 4.25 -2.95
CA GLN A 50 1.43 4.39 -3.74
C GLN A 50 2.69 4.35 -2.87
N GLN A 51 2.69 5.05 -1.73
CA GLN A 51 3.80 5.01 -0.77
C GLN A 51 4.06 3.60 -0.24
N LEU A 52 3.00 2.85 0.07
CA LEU A 52 3.12 1.46 0.54
C LEU A 52 3.60 0.51 -0.55
N GLU A 53 3.14 0.69 -1.80
CA GLU A 53 3.61 -0.07 -2.97
C GLU A 53 5.10 0.16 -3.23
N ALA A 54 5.55 1.42 -3.20
CA ALA A 54 6.97 1.75 -3.32
C ALA A 54 7.80 1.05 -2.23
N ARG A 55 7.35 1.09 -0.97
CA ARG A 55 8.03 0.40 0.15
C ARG A 55 8.03 -1.12 -0.01
N ALA A 56 6.95 -1.71 -0.51
CA ALA A 56 6.87 -3.15 -0.77
C ALA A 56 7.86 -3.56 -1.86
N LEU A 57 7.97 -2.77 -2.94
CA LEU A 57 8.94 -2.99 -4.01
C LEU A 57 10.39 -2.89 -3.50
N GLU A 58 10.71 -1.87 -2.71
CA GLU A 58 12.04 -1.72 -2.11
C GLU A 58 12.37 -2.88 -1.15
N SER A 59 11.39 -3.34 -0.37
CA SER A 59 11.55 -4.49 0.52
C SER A 59 11.78 -5.80 -0.27
N ALA A 60 11.06 -5.98 -1.39
CA ALA A 60 11.23 -7.12 -2.27
C ALA A 60 12.62 -7.12 -2.92
N LYS A 61 13.08 -5.97 -3.47
CA LYS A 61 14.43 -5.83 -4.03
C LYS A 61 15.53 -6.19 -3.04
N ARG A 62 15.43 -5.68 -1.80
CA ARG A 62 16.38 -6.02 -0.71
C ARG A 62 16.43 -7.51 -0.42
N SER A 63 15.29 -8.20 -0.45
CA SER A 63 15.24 -9.64 -0.19
C SER A 63 15.90 -10.47 -1.30
N VAL A 64 15.84 -10.01 -2.55
CA VAL A 64 16.50 -10.65 -3.70
C VAL A 64 18.00 -10.39 -3.68
N GLY A 65 18.42 -9.15 -3.43
CA GLY A 65 19.84 -8.80 -3.36
C GLY A 65 20.59 -9.43 -2.17
N ALA A 66 19.89 -9.76 -1.08
CA ALA A 66 20.47 -10.50 0.04
C ALA A 66 20.60 -12.02 -0.21
N ALA A 67 20.02 -12.53 -1.30
CA ALA A 67 20.07 -13.94 -1.68
C ALA A 67 21.08 -14.24 -2.81
N SER A 68 21.78 -13.21 -3.30
CA SER A 68 22.81 -13.29 -4.35
C SER A 68 24.22 -13.31 -3.76
#